data_AF-A0A2N2Y3Z9-F1
#
_entry.id   AF-A0A2N2Y3Z9-F1
#
_cell.length_a   1.000
_cell.length_b   1.000
_cell.length_c   1.000
_cell.angle_alpha   90.00
_cell.angle_beta   90.00
_cell.angle_gamma   90.00
#
_symmetry.space_group_name_H-M   'P 1'
#
loop_
_entity.id
_entity.type
_entity.pdbx_description
1 polymer ?
#
loop_
_entity_poly.entity_id
_entity_poly.type
_entity_poly.pdbx_seq_one_letter_code
_entity_poly.pdbx_strand_id
1 'polypeptide(L)'
;TENEGNGLMSIAFPRLHIVIAGIEKIIPSIEDLDLFWPLLATHGTGQQVTAYNSIISGSRFDGEPDGPGDMYVVLIDNGRTKLLAKEQQRNALSCIRCGACLNGCPIYRSIGGHAYGTPYSGPIGAVITPHMRGLEEWNHLSFASTLCGKCTEVCPVKIPLHNLLLQNRKDAVEEGYSTTSWKRGMMVSKRMFMSRYMMDIAGPVTKNFLIRQFAGKLWGERRELPKVAPKSFKQLYNEEFRED
;
A
#
# COMPACT_ATOMS: atom_id res chain seq x y z
N THR A 1 4.93 -20.77 -8.61
CA THR A 1 3.52 -20.90 -8.18
C THR A 1 2.67 -20.16 -9.18
N GLU A 2 1.62 -20.78 -9.70
CA GLU A 2 0.71 -20.20 -10.69
C GLU A 2 -0.67 -20.90 -10.65
N ASN A 3 -1.65 -20.33 -11.33
CA ASN A 3 -3.05 -20.73 -11.30
C ASN A 3 -3.63 -21.17 -12.67
N GLU A 4 -2.83 -21.21 -13.73
CA GLU A 4 -3.26 -21.34 -15.14
C GLU A 4 -2.53 -22.44 -15.93
N GLY A 5 -1.50 -23.08 -15.40
CA GLY A 5 -0.65 -24.06 -16.10
C GLY A 5 0.38 -23.44 -17.06
N ASN A 6 0.27 -22.14 -17.37
CA ASN A 6 1.05 -21.48 -18.42
C ASN A 6 2.53 -21.25 -18.04
N GLY A 7 2.84 -21.24 -16.74
CA GLY A 7 4.21 -21.17 -16.25
C GLY A 7 5.03 -22.36 -16.75
N LEU A 8 4.47 -23.57 -16.63
CA LEU A 8 5.13 -24.79 -17.11
C LEU A 8 5.35 -24.77 -18.63
N MET A 9 4.39 -24.25 -19.41
CA MET A 9 4.56 -24.12 -20.86
C MET A 9 5.73 -23.20 -21.24
N SER A 10 6.01 -22.17 -20.43
CA SER A 10 7.13 -21.25 -20.63
C SER A 10 8.50 -21.88 -20.36
N ILE A 11 8.52 -23.11 -19.82
CA ILE A 11 9.73 -23.84 -19.43
C ILE A 11 9.91 -25.11 -20.27
N ALA A 12 8.82 -25.85 -20.53
CA ALA A 12 8.88 -27.17 -21.16
C ALA A 12 9.21 -27.13 -22.65
N PHE A 13 8.66 -26.16 -23.40
CA PHE A 13 8.83 -26.06 -24.86
C PHE A 13 10.05 -25.24 -25.32
N PRO A 14 10.40 -24.11 -24.67
CA PRO A 14 11.48 -23.27 -25.15
C PRO A 14 12.87 -23.90 -24.93
N ARG A 15 13.76 -23.77 -25.92
CA ARG A 15 15.17 -24.17 -25.76
C ARG A 15 15.93 -23.33 -24.72
N LEU A 16 15.46 -22.12 -24.46
CA LEU A 16 16.08 -21.14 -23.59
C LEU A 16 15.03 -20.64 -22.58
N HIS A 17 15.33 -20.76 -21.29
CA HIS A 17 14.51 -20.25 -20.21
C HIS A 17 15.21 -19.09 -19.51
N ILE A 18 14.59 -17.90 -19.49
CA ILE A 18 15.10 -16.72 -18.80
C ILE A 18 14.15 -16.36 -17.67
N VAL A 19 14.61 -16.52 -16.43
CA VAL A 19 13.90 -16.08 -15.23
C VAL A 19 14.30 -14.65 -14.92
N ILE A 20 13.30 -13.78 -14.79
CA ILE A 20 13.49 -12.40 -14.34
C ILE A 20 12.86 -12.24 -12.97
N ALA A 21 13.68 -11.98 -11.95
CA ALA A 21 13.23 -11.78 -10.59
C ALA A 21 13.87 -10.54 -9.97
N GLY A 22 13.22 -9.93 -9.00
CA GLY A 22 13.86 -8.86 -8.23
C GLY A 22 14.80 -9.44 -7.16
N ILE A 23 15.84 -8.70 -6.77
CA ILE A 23 16.80 -9.13 -5.73
C ILE A 23 16.16 -9.39 -4.36
N GLU A 24 14.92 -8.95 -4.14
CA GLU A 24 14.13 -9.19 -2.93
C GLU A 24 13.33 -10.50 -2.97
N LYS A 25 13.34 -11.21 -4.09
CA LYS A 25 12.60 -12.48 -4.26
C LYS A 25 13.51 -13.68 -4.03
N ILE A 26 14.14 -13.69 -2.86
CA ILE A 26 15.05 -14.73 -2.40
C ILE A 26 14.58 -15.20 -1.03
N ILE A 27 14.52 -16.51 -0.84
CA ILE A 27 14.34 -17.16 0.45
C ILE A 27 15.63 -17.88 0.84
N PRO A 28 15.92 -18.07 2.15
CA PRO A 28 17.19 -18.65 2.59
C PRO A 28 17.42 -20.08 2.13
N SER A 29 16.41 -20.94 2.24
CA SER A 29 16.49 -22.36 1.88
C SER A 29 15.24 -22.81 1.12
N ILE A 30 15.38 -23.88 0.35
CA ILE A 30 14.24 -24.60 -0.24
C ILE A 30 13.36 -25.23 0.84
N GLU A 31 13.92 -25.51 2.01
CA GLU A 31 13.20 -26.08 3.15
C GLU A 31 12.16 -25.09 3.69
N ASP A 32 12.34 -23.79 3.51
CA ASP A 32 11.38 -22.76 3.94
C ASP A 32 10.10 -22.75 3.08
N LEU A 33 10.03 -23.54 2.00
CA LEU A 33 8.85 -23.58 1.11
C LEU A 33 7.61 -24.16 1.80
N ASP A 34 7.78 -25.04 2.78
CA ASP A 34 6.68 -25.62 3.56
C ASP A 34 5.92 -24.55 4.38
N LEU A 35 6.59 -23.46 4.73
CA LEU A 35 6.02 -22.26 5.33
C LEU A 35 5.47 -21.31 4.26
N PHE A 36 6.27 -20.96 3.25
CA PHE A 36 5.93 -19.88 2.33
C PHE A 36 4.80 -20.25 1.36
N TRP A 37 4.71 -21.50 0.89
CA TRP A 37 3.64 -21.90 -0.04
C TRP A 37 2.26 -21.86 0.61
N PRO A 38 2.01 -22.50 1.77
CA PRO A 38 0.71 -22.42 2.41
C PRO A 38 0.36 -20.99 2.84
N LEU A 39 1.35 -20.22 3.31
CA LEU A 39 1.15 -18.83 3.70
C LEU A 39 0.73 -17.96 2.52
N LEU A 40 1.33 -18.14 1.34
CA LEU A 40 0.95 -17.45 0.11
C LEU A 40 -0.44 -17.89 -0.36
N ALA A 41 -0.69 -19.20 -0.44
CA ALA A 41 -1.93 -19.78 -0.95
C ALA A 41 -3.14 -19.40 -0.08
N THR A 42 -3.02 -19.55 1.24
CA THR A 42 -4.11 -19.28 2.18
C THR A 42 -4.52 -17.81 2.14
N HIS A 43 -3.54 -16.90 2.09
CA HIS A 43 -3.81 -15.47 2.10
C HIS A 43 -4.19 -14.89 0.73
N GLY A 44 -3.80 -15.56 -0.36
CA GLY A 44 -4.13 -15.13 -1.72
C GLY A 44 -5.46 -15.66 -2.21
N THR A 45 -5.63 -16.99 -2.18
CA THR A 45 -6.77 -17.70 -2.78
C THR A 45 -7.60 -18.49 -1.77
N GLY A 46 -7.21 -18.52 -0.49
CA GLY A 46 -7.89 -19.32 0.54
C GLY A 46 -7.63 -20.82 0.41
N GLN A 47 -6.60 -21.21 -0.34
CA GLN A 47 -6.22 -22.60 -0.56
C GLN A 47 -5.09 -23.02 0.38
N GLN A 48 -5.02 -24.31 0.73
CA GLN A 48 -3.90 -24.84 1.53
C GLN A 48 -2.57 -24.75 0.78
N VAL A 49 -2.60 -25.00 -0.53
CA VAL A 49 -1.49 -24.84 -1.47
C VAL A 49 -2.11 -24.36 -2.80
N THR A 50 -1.40 -23.56 -3.58
CA THR A 50 -1.87 -23.08 -4.89
C THR A 50 -2.00 -24.22 -5.91
N ALA A 51 -2.72 -23.97 -7.01
CA ALA A 51 -3.02 -24.99 -8.02
C ALA A 51 -1.77 -25.65 -8.64
N TYR A 52 -0.78 -24.85 -9.05
CA TYR A 52 0.45 -25.35 -9.68
C TYR A 52 1.69 -24.83 -8.96
N ASN A 53 2.54 -25.76 -8.52
CA ASN A 53 3.83 -25.46 -7.89
C ASN A 53 4.93 -26.28 -8.56
N SER A 54 5.88 -25.56 -9.16
CA SER A 54 7.03 -26.14 -9.84
C SER A 54 8.30 -25.61 -9.18
N ILE A 55 9.23 -26.52 -8.90
CA ILE A 55 10.61 -26.20 -8.52
C ILE A 55 11.46 -26.47 -9.75
N ILE A 56 12.21 -25.46 -10.18
CA ILE A 56 13.07 -25.52 -11.36
C ILE A 56 14.50 -25.38 -10.87
N SER A 57 15.28 -26.44 -10.99
CA SER A 57 16.66 -26.51 -10.49
C SER A 57 17.70 -26.12 -11.54
N GLY A 58 17.33 -26.03 -12.82
CA GLY A 58 18.25 -25.67 -13.90
C GLY A 58 17.72 -26.00 -15.29
N SER A 59 18.66 -26.04 -16.25
CA SER A 59 18.43 -26.63 -17.57
C SER A 59 18.20 -28.14 -17.48
N ARG A 60 17.63 -28.72 -18.55
CA ARG A 60 17.43 -30.16 -18.65
C ARG A 60 18.76 -30.92 -18.54
N PHE A 61 18.73 -32.08 -17.89
CA PHE A 61 19.86 -33.02 -17.85
C PHE A 61 19.84 -34.00 -19.03
N ASP A 62 20.97 -34.67 -19.26
CA ASP A 62 21.06 -35.74 -20.26
C ASP A 62 20.09 -36.88 -19.91
N GLY A 63 19.22 -37.22 -20.87
CA GLY A 63 18.19 -38.25 -20.70
C GLY A 63 16.83 -37.73 -20.24
N GLU A 64 16.71 -36.45 -19.88
CA GLU A 64 15.39 -35.84 -19.64
C GLU A 64 14.68 -35.55 -20.97
N PRO A 65 13.40 -35.98 -21.11
CA PRO A 65 12.67 -35.84 -22.37
C PRO A 65 12.31 -34.38 -22.68
N ASP A 66 12.12 -33.56 -21.63
CA ASP A 66 11.57 -32.21 -21.72
C ASP A 66 12.39 -31.21 -20.89
N GLY A 67 12.31 -29.92 -21.24
CA GLY A 67 12.93 -28.82 -20.50
C GLY A 67 13.88 -27.97 -21.35
N PRO A 68 14.32 -26.82 -20.82
CA PRO A 68 15.16 -25.90 -21.57
C PRO A 68 16.59 -26.42 -21.66
N GLY A 69 17.24 -26.20 -22.81
CA GLY A 69 18.66 -26.51 -22.98
C GLY A 69 19.56 -25.59 -22.15
N ASP A 70 19.20 -24.32 -22.05
CA ASP A 70 19.88 -23.32 -21.22
C ASP A 70 18.90 -22.60 -20.30
N MET A 71 19.34 -22.31 -19.07
CA MET A 71 18.57 -21.53 -18.10
C MET A 71 19.40 -20.39 -17.52
N TYR A 72 18.86 -19.16 -17.60
CA TYR A 72 19.48 -17.97 -17.03
C TYR A 72 18.55 -17.34 -15.99
N VAL A 73 19.13 -16.94 -14.85
CA VAL A 73 18.42 -16.20 -13.80
C VAL A 73 18.98 -14.79 -13.74
N VAL A 74 18.13 -13.81 -14.07
CA VAL A 74 18.46 -12.39 -14.04
C VAL A 74 17.82 -11.75 -12.81
N LEU A 75 18.67 -11.35 -11.86
CA LEU A 75 18.25 -10.63 -10.66
C LEU A 75 18.31 -9.12 -10.90
N ILE A 76 17.17 -8.46 -10.79
CA ILE A 76 17.02 -7.03 -11.07
C ILE A 76 16.95 -6.24 -9.77
N ASP A 77 17.81 -5.22 -9.66
CA ASP A 77 17.72 -4.21 -8.61
C ASP A 77 16.54 -3.25 -8.87
N ASN A 78 16.62 -2.43 -9.94
CA ASN A 78 15.60 -1.42 -10.27
C ASN A 78 15.15 -0.57 -9.07
N GLY A 79 16.12 -0.08 -8.27
CA GLY A 79 15.87 0.78 -7.11
C GLY A 79 15.66 0.03 -5.80
N ARG A 80 15.69 -1.30 -5.79
CA ARG A 80 15.48 -2.12 -4.59
C ARG A 80 16.58 -1.93 -3.55
N THR A 81 17.84 -1.79 -3.94
CA THR A 81 18.96 -1.54 -3.02
C THR A 81 18.80 -0.19 -2.32
N LYS A 82 18.26 0.83 -3.02
CA LYS A 82 17.95 2.14 -2.41
C LYS A 82 16.84 2.02 -1.35
N LEU A 83 15.79 1.25 -1.65
CA LEU A 83 14.73 0.96 -0.67
C LEU A 83 15.24 0.09 0.49
N LEU A 84 16.14 -0.87 0.21
CA LEU A 84 16.75 -1.73 1.22
C LEU A 84 17.58 -0.92 2.24
N ALA A 85 18.26 0.13 1.79
CA ALA A 85 19.01 1.04 2.64
C ALA A 85 18.13 1.92 3.56
N LYS A 86 16.85 2.09 3.25
CA LYS A 86 15.90 2.85 4.09
C LYS A 86 15.39 1.98 5.24
N GLU A 87 16.01 2.08 6.41
CA GLU A 87 15.72 1.24 7.59
C GLU A 87 14.22 1.11 7.92
N GLN A 88 13.48 2.22 7.88
CA GLN A 88 12.05 2.24 8.20
C GLN A 88 11.18 1.61 7.11
N GLN A 89 11.62 1.63 5.85
CA GLN A 89 10.80 1.24 4.68
C GLN A 89 11.22 -0.09 4.06
N ARG A 90 12.43 -0.60 4.34
CA ARG A 90 12.99 -1.82 3.74
C ARG A 90 12.12 -3.06 3.91
N ASN A 91 11.31 -3.11 4.98
CA ASN A 91 10.39 -4.21 5.24
C ASN A 91 9.34 -4.39 4.10
N ALA A 92 9.12 -3.38 3.26
CA ALA A 92 8.30 -3.52 2.05
C ALA A 92 8.85 -4.58 1.07
N LEU A 93 10.18 -4.79 1.06
CA LEU A 93 10.84 -5.74 0.17
C LEU A 93 10.55 -7.20 0.54
N SER A 94 10.19 -7.48 1.80
CA SER A 94 9.80 -8.81 2.29
C SER A 94 8.44 -9.30 1.75
N CYS A 95 7.77 -8.53 0.90
CA CYS A 95 6.46 -8.89 0.38
C CYS A 95 6.51 -10.17 -0.48
N ILE A 96 5.78 -11.21 -0.06
CA ILE A 96 5.66 -12.49 -0.81
C ILE A 96 4.63 -12.45 -1.95
N ARG A 97 4.08 -11.27 -2.28
CA ARG A 97 3.09 -11.08 -3.36
C ARG A 97 1.79 -11.93 -3.23
N CYS A 98 1.38 -12.27 -2.00
CA CYS A 98 0.15 -13.05 -1.79
C CYS A 98 -1.16 -12.31 -2.11
N GLY A 99 -1.16 -10.98 -2.21
CA GLY A 99 -2.38 -10.22 -2.55
C GLY A 99 -3.35 -9.95 -1.40
N ALA A 100 -3.15 -10.45 -0.18
CA ALA A 100 -4.04 -10.20 0.96
C ALA A 100 -4.32 -8.70 1.22
N CYS A 101 -3.29 -7.86 1.07
CA CYS A 101 -3.45 -6.41 1.24
C CYS A 101 -4.40 -5.79 0.20
N LEU A 102 -4.54 -6.37 -0.99
CA LEU A 102 -5.46 -5.94 -2.04
C LEU A 102 -6.91 -6.19 -1.60
N ASN A 103 -7.16 -7.40 -1.08
CA ASN A 103 -8.49 -7.83 -0.60
C ASN A 103 -8.98 -7.02 0.61
N GLY A 104 -8.05 -6.56 1.45
CA GLY A 104 -8.36 -5.71 2.61
C GLY A 104 -8.46 -4.21 2.30
N CYS A 105 -8.02 -3.75 1.12
CA CYS A 105 -7.94 -2.33 0.82
C CYS A 105 -9.24 -1.80 0.22
N PRO A 106 -9.92 -0.82 0.86
CA PRO A 106 -11.15 -0.26 0.31
C PRO A 106 -10.90 0.47 -1.02
N ILE A 107 -9.76 1.16 -1.15
CA ILE A 107 -9.41 1.88 -2.38
C ILE A 107 -9.25 0.89 -3.54
N TYR A 108 -8.41 -0.13 -3.37
CA TYR A 108 -8.17 -1.13 -4.41
C TYR A 108 -9.48 -1.82 -4.85
N ARG A 109 -10.34 -2.17 -3.90
CA ARG A 109 -11.64 -2.80 -4.20
C ARG A 109 -12.58 -1.90 -4.99
N SER A 110 -12.49 -0.58 -4.81
CA SER A 110 -13.33 0.37 -5.52
C SER A 110 -12.83 0.73 -6.92
N ILE A 111 -11.51 0.87 -7.11
CA ILE A 111 -10.94 1.39 -8.36
C ILE A 111 -10.24 0.31 -9.22
N GLY A 112 -9.99 -0.87 -8.66
CA GLY A 112 -9.24 -1.95 -9.29
C GLY A 112 -7.74 -1.68 -9.41
N GLY A 113 -7.03 -2.61 -10.07
CA GLY A 113 -5.57 -2.54 -10.21
C GLY A 113 -5.08 -1.57 -11.28
N HIS A 114 -5.81 -1.43 -12.39
CA HIS A 114 -5.38 -0.59 -13.53
C HIS A 114 -5.25 0.89 -13.19
N ALA A 115 -6.10 1.40 -12.30
CA ALA A 115 -6.09 2.80 -11.87
C ALA A 115 -4.77 3.22 -11.18
N TYR A 116 -3.93 2.27 -10.75
CA TYR A 116 -2.64 2.56 -10.14
C TYR A 116 -1.56 2.94 -11.16
N GLY A 117 -1.70 2.59 -12.45
CA GLY A 117 -0.72 2.95 -13.49
C GLY A 117 0.65 2.24 -13.40
N THR A 118 0.73 1.15 -12.62
CA THR A 118 1.96 0.38 -12.37
C THR A 118 1.63 -1.11 -12.28
N PRO A 119 2.57 -2.00 -12.66
CA PRO A 119 2.42 -3.44 -12.46
C PRO A 119 2.18 -3.82 -10.99
N TYR A 120 2.70 -3.01 -10.05
CA TYR A 120 2.43 -3.15 -8.63
C TYR A 120 1.24 -2.29 -8.23
N SER A 121 0.17 -2.94 -7.80
CA SER A 121 -1.09 -2.31 -7.44
C SER A 121 -1.40 -2.42 -5.94
N GLY A 122 -2.44 -1.70 -5.51
CA GLY A 122 -2.91 -1.69 -4.12
C GLY A 122 -1.89 -1.18 -3.10
N PRO A 123 -2.07 -1.51 -1.81
CA PRO A 123 -1.25 -0.95 -0.75
C PRO A 123 0.25 -1.19 -0.91
N ILE A 124 0.67 -2.40 -1.29
CA ILE A 124 2.09 -2.70 -1.52
C ILE A 124 2.65 -1.91 -2.69
N GLY A 125 1.91 -1.80 -3.80
CA GLY A 125 2.29 -0.99 -4.95
C GLY A 125 2.47 0.48 -4.59
N ALA A 126 1.51 1.03 -3.84
CA ALA A 126 1.57 2.41 -3.36
C ALA A 126 2.76 2.70 -2.41
N VAL A 127 3.29 1.68 -1.74
CA VAL A 127 4.51 1.78 -0.93
C VAL A 127 5.77 1.75 -1.80
N ILE A 128 5.91 0.79 -2.71
CA ILE A 128 7.20 0.53 -3.39
C ILE A 128 7.39 1.34 -4.67
N THR A 129 6.32 1.69 -5.39
CA THR A 129 6.42 2.40 -6.67
C THR A 129 7.14 3.75 -6.54
N PRO A 130 6.87 4.59 -5.53
CA PRO A 130 7.62 5.84 -5.36
C PRO A 130 9.14 5.66 -5.24
N HIS A 131 9.60 4.54 -4.68
CA HIS A 131 11.04 4.24 -4.57
C HIS A 131 11.64 3.71 -5.89
N MET A 132 10.82 3.09 -6.74
CA MET A 132 11.27 2.51 -8.02
C MET A 132 11.15 3.48 -9.21
N ARG A 133 10.15 4.36 -9.20
CA ARG A 133 9.84 5.28 -10.31
C ARG A 133 10.04 6.76 -9.99
N GLY A 134 10.40 7.09 -8.75
CA GLY A 134 10.63 8.46 -8.30
C GLY A 134 9.50 8.99 -7.43
N LEU A 135 9.87 9.60 -6.31
CA LEU A 135 8.92 10.08 -5.30
C LEU A 135 8.16 11.32 -5.76
N GLU A 136 8.79 12.20 -6.55
CA GLU A 136 8.17 13.42 -7.07
C GLU A 136 6.89 13.14 -7.86
N GLU A 137 6.98 12.24 -8.84
CA GLU A 137 5.85 11.91 -9.72
C GLU A 137 4.87 10.94 -9.04
N TRP A 138 5.37 9.95 -8.30
CA TRP A 138 4.55 8.82 -7.82
C TRP A 138 4.09 8.91 -6.36
N ASN A 139 4.40 9.99 -5.62
CA ASN A 139 3.92 10.14 -4.23
C ASN A 139 2.39 10.12 -4.12
N HIS A 140 1.67 10.50 -5.18
CA HIS A 140 0.21 10.52 -5.20
C HIS A 140 -0.41 9.15 -4.82
N LEU A 141 0.26 8.04 -5.14
CA LEU A 141 -0.18 6.70 -4.74
C LEU A 141 -0.17 6.54 -3.22
N SER A 142 0.86 7.05 -2.54
CA SER A 142 0.92 7.05 -1.08
C SER A 142 -0.16 7.96 -0.48
N PHE A 143 -0.49 9.09 -1.11
CA PHE A 143 -1.56 10.01 -0.67
C PHE A 143 -2.98 9.50 -0.93
N ALA A 144 -3.18 8.59 -1.89
CA ALA A 144 -4.50 8.03 -2.21
C ALA A 144 -5.06 7.09 -1.12
N SER A 145 -4.21 6.56 -0.24
CA SER A 145 -4.63 5.67 0.86
C SER A 145 -5.46 6.40 1.93
N THR A 146 -6.48 5.73 2.47
CA THR A 146 -7.23 6.20 3.65
C THR A 146 -6.50 5.94 4.96
N LEU A 147 -5.37 5.22 4.93
CA LEU A 147 -4.58 4.82 6.10
C LEU A 147 -5.37 4.04 7.16
N CYS A 148 -6.41 3.30 6.76
CA CYS A 148 -7.25 2.53 7.69
C CYS A 148 -6.56 1.34 8.38
N GLY A 149 -5.30 1.03 8.07
CA GLY A 149 -4.53 -0.03 8.73
C GLY A 149 -4.82 -1.47 8.31
N LYS A 150 -5.95 -1.75 7.64
CA LYS A 150 -6.36 -3.14 7.31
C LYS A 150 -5.31 -3.93 6.54
N CYS A 151 -4.59 -3.29 5.61
CA CYS A 151 -3.52 -3.92 4.83
C CYS A 151 -2.36 -4.45 5.68
N THR A 152 -2.08 -3.83 6.82
CA THR A 152 -1.07 -4.29 7.77
C THR A 152 -1.60 -5.41 8.65
N GLU A 153 -2.84 -5.28 9.12
CA GLU A 153 -3.51 -6.31 9.92
C GLU A 153 -3.56 -7.66 9.21
N VAL A 154 -3.86 -7.67 7.90
CA VAL A 154 -4.01 -8.91 7.11
C VAL A 154 -2.70 -9.41 6.49
N CYS A 155 -1.57 -8.71 6.68
CA CYS A 155 -0.32 -9.07 6.03
C CYS A 155 0.33 -10.28 6.72
N PRO A 156 0.47 -11.45 6.05
CA PRO A 156 1.02 -12.64 6.69
C PRO A 156 2.48 -12.49 7.12
N VAL A 157 3.24 -11.66 6.41
CA VAL A 157 4.66 -11.38 6.67
C VAL A 157 4.87 -10.05 7.40
N LYS A 158 3.82 -9.58 8.11
CA LYS A 158 3.86 -8.48 9.08
C LYS A 158 4.44 -7.15 8.57
N ILE A 159 4.22 -6.82 7.30
CA ILE A 159 4.66 -5.55 6.73
C ILE A 159 3.74 -4.43 7.22
N PRO A 160 4.25 -3.37 7.86
CA PRO A 160 3.46 -2.27 8.38
C PRO A 160 3.07 -1.27 7.27
N LEU A 161 2.47 -1.75 6.18
CA LEU A 161 2.12 -0.99 4.97
C LEU A 161 1.51 0.39 5.23
N HIS A 162 0.55 0.54 6.15
CA HIS A 162 -0.03 1.87 6.43
C HIS A 162 0.97 2.86 7.03
N ASN A 163 1.89 2.39 7.88
CA ASN A 163 2.97 3.20 8.43
C ASN A 163 4.02 3.53 7.35
N LEU A 164 4.30 2.58 6.44
CA LEU A 164 5.22 2.83 5.33
C LEU A 164 4.66 3.88 4.36
N LEU A 165 3.34 3.87 4.12
CA LEU A 165 2.66 4.90 3.34
C LEU A 165 2.76 6.28 4.02
N LEU A 166 2.62 6.34 5.34
CA LEU A 166 2.84 7.57 6.11
C LEU A 166 4.29 8.06 5.98
N GLN A 167 5.26 7.15 6.04
CA GLN A 167 6.66 7.51 5.87
C GLN A 167 6.94 8.05 4.47
N ASN A 168 6.39 7.44 3.42
CA ASN A 168 6.51 7.99 2.06
C ASN A 168 5.88 9.39 1.93
N ARG A 169 4.74 9.65 2.59
CA ARG A 169 4.13 11.00 2.63
C ARG A 169 5.04 12.00 3.35
N LYS A 170 5.68 11.60 4.45
CA LYS A 170 6.65 12.41 5.18
C LYS A 170 7.84 12.76 4.27
N ASP A 171 8.48 11.74 3.68
CA ASP A 171 9.61 11.91 2.75
C ASP A 171 9.22 12.90 1.64
N ALA A 172 8.03 12.76 1.04
CA ALA A 172 7.57 13.64 -0.04
C ALA A 172 7.38 15.10 0.41
N VAL A 173 6.97 15.33 1.66
CA VAL A 173 6.82 16.68 2.22
C VAL A 173 8.17 17.32 2.51
N GLU A 174 9.10 16.53 3.08
CA GLU A 174 10.48 16.95 3.42
C GLU A 174 11.30 17.24 2.17
N GLU A 175 11.16 16.44 1.11
CA GLU A 175 11.80 16.67 -0.19
C GLU A 175 11.15 17.80 -1.01
N GLY A 176 10.03 18.37 -0.54
CA GLY A 176 9.44 19.56 -1.15
C GLY A 176 8.39 19.30 -2.23
N TYR A 177 7.97 18.06 -2.47
CA TYR A 177 6.95 17.69 -3.46
C TYR A 177 5.51 18.02 -3.04
N SER A 178 5.33 18.78 -1.95
CA SER A 178 4.02 19.29 -1.53
C SER A 178 3.90 20.78 -1.80
N THR A 179 2.75 21.19 -2.31
CA THR A 179 2.51 22.59 -2.70
C THR A 179 2.59 23.54 -1.50
N THR A 180 3.12 24.75 -1.73
CA THR A 180 3.25 25.77 -0.67
C THR A 180 1.91 26.16 -0.07
N SER A 181 0.85 26.21 -0.90
CA SER A 181 -0.53 26.46 -0.47
C SER A 181 -1.01 25.38 0.51
N TRP A 182 -0.74 24.09 0.21
CA TRP A 182 -1.05 22.98 1.10
C TRP A 182 -0.29 23.07 2.42
N LYS A 183 1.02 23.34 2.38
CA LYS A 183 1.84 23.51 3.60
C LYS A 183 1.29 24.63 4.50
N ARG A 184 0.96 25.79 3.93
CA ARG A 184 0.36 26.91 4.67
C ARG A 184 -1.02 26.56 5.22
N GLY A 185 -1.88 25.93 4.42
CA GLY A 185 -3.19 25.46 4.86
C GLY A 185 -3.10 24.51 6.05
N MET A 186 -2.20 23.52 5.99
CA MET A 186 -1.97 22.59 7.11
C MET A 186 -1.43 23.28 8.36
N MET A 187 -0.55 24.27 8.22
CA MET A 187 -0.04 25.06 9.35
C MET A 187 -1.15 25.87 10.04
N VAL A 188 -2.01 26.53 9.26
CA VAL A 188 -3.16 27.27 9.79
C VAL A 188 -4.14 26.32 10.46
N SER A 189 -4.48 25.20 9.81
CA SER A 189 -5.34 24.16 10.38
C SER A 189 -4.78 23.63 11.69
N LYS A 190 -3.48 23.32 11.76
CA LYS A 190 -2.81 22.90 13.00
C LYS A 190 -3.00 23.95 14.09
N ARG A 191 -2.74 25.23 13.80
CA ARG A 191 -2.90 26.31 14.79
C ARG A 191 -4.33 26.39 15.28
N MET A 192 -5.32 26.31 14.37
CA MET A 192 -6.75 26.33 14.68
C MET A 192 -7.17 25.15 15.56
N PHE A 193 -6.87 23.91 15.17
CA PHE A 193 -7.29 22.71 15.90
C PHE A 193 -6.55 22.52 17.23
N MET A 194 -5.34 23.08 17.38
CA MET A 194 -4.60 23.03 18.64
C MET A 194 -5.06 24.10 19.65
N SER A 195 -5.84 25.11 19.23
CA SER A 195 -6.35 26.14 20.14
C SER A 195 -7.84 25.94 20.39
N ARG A 196 -8.16 25.55 21.63
CA ARG A 196 -9.56 25.40 22.04
C ARG A 196 -10.35 26.71 21.91
N TYR A 197 -9.73 27.82 22.29
CA TYR A 197 -10.32 29.15 22.15
C TYR A 197 -10.72 29.43 20.70
N MET A 198 -9.82 29.23 19.73
CA MET A 198 -10.14 29.49 18.32
C MET A 198 -11.24 28.58 17.77
N MET A 199 -11.31 27.33 18.24
CA MET A 199 -12.43 26.44 17.89
C MET A 199 -13.76 26.92 18.46
N ASP A 200 -13.76 27.62 19.59
CA ASP A 200 -14.98 28.09 20.28
C ASP A 200 -15.43 29.49 19.83
N ILE A 201 -14.59 30.29 19.15
CA ILE A 201 -14.94 31.64 18.65
C ILE A 201 -16.17 31.61 17.71
N ALA A 202 -16.24 30.64 16.82
CA ALA A 202 -17.34 30.52 15.87
C ALA A 202 -18.43 29.59 16.42
N GLY A 203 -19.64 30.15 16.61
CA GLY A 203 -20.83 29.39 16.97
C GLY A 203 -21.26 28.38 15.89
N PRO A 204 -22.17 27.44 16.21
CA PRO A 204 -22.62 26.39 15.30
C PRO A 204 -23.27 26.95 14.02
N VAL A 205 -23.99 28.08 14.11
CA VAL A 205 -24.61 28.74 12.94
C VAL A 205 -23.54 29.23 11.97
N THR A 206 -22.55 29.97 12.46
CA THR A 206 -21.44 30.50 11.65
C THR A 206 -20.61 29.38 11.03
N LYS A 207 -20.33 28.31 11.79
CA LYS A 207 -19.60 27.15 11.27
C LYS A 207 -20.37 26.43 10.16
N ASN A 208 -21.67 26.18 10.33
CA ASN A 208 -22.51 25.56 9.30
C ASN A 208 -22.56 26.43 8.03
N PHE A 209 -22.65 27.75 8.17
CA PHE A 209 -22.60 28.68 7.03
C PHE A 209 -21.26 28.58 6.29
N LEU A 210 -20.13 28.63 7.01
CA LEU A 210 -18.79 28.53 6.41
C LEU A 210 -18.57 27.16 5.73
N ILE A 211 -18.96 26.06 6.37
CA ILE A 211 -18.86 24.72 5.78
C ILE A 211 -19.67 24.65 4.48
N ARG A 212 -20.88 25.19 4.45
CA ARG A 212 -21.72 25.20 3.24
C ARG A 212 -21.10 26.02 2.10
N GLN A 213 -20.56 27.20 2.40
CA GLN A 213 -19.97 28.08 1.40
C GLN A 213 -18.65 27.52 0.84
N PHE A 214 -17.76 27.03 1.70
CA PHE A 214 -16.39 26.66 1.30
C PHE A 214 -16.20 25.17 1.01
N ALA A 215 -16.95 24.29 1.67
CA ALA A 215 -16.80 22.84 1.51
C ALA A 215 -17.94 22.19 0.73
N GLY A 216 -19.08 22.86 0.53
CA GLY A 216 -20.26 22.27 -0.11
C GLY A 216 -20.00 21.70 -1.51
N LYS A 217 -19.31 22.46 -2.37
CA LYS A 217 -18.96 22.00 -3.72
C LYS A 217 -17.91 20.87 -3.72
N LEU A 218 -16.99 20.88 -2.75
CA LEU A 218 -15.94 19.87 -2.61
C LEU A 218 -16.45 18.55 -2.00
N TRP A 219 -17.54 18.60 -1.24
CA TRP A 219 -18.11 17.44 -0.56
C TRP A 219 -18.78 16.45 -1.52
N GLY A 220 -19.15 16.92 -2.72
CA GLY A 220 -19.75 16.14 -3.79
C GLY A 220 -21.29 16.15 -3.74
N GLU A 221 -21.91 16.09 -4.91
CA GLU A 221 -23.35 16.28 -5.08
C GLU A 221 -24.22 15.22 -4.39
N ARG A 222 -23.67 14.03 -4.14
CA ARG A 222 -24.38 12.90 -3.51
C ARG A 222 -24.19 12.82 -1.99
N ARG A 223 -23.55 13.81 -1.36
CA ARG A 223 -23.25 13.78 0.08
C ARG A 223 -23.90 14.95 0.79
N GLU A 224 -24.56 14.65 1.92
CA GLU A 224 -25.05 15.68 2.81
C GLU A 224 -23.93 16.24 3.68
N LEU A 225 -23.90 17.56 3.86
CA LEU A 225 -22.93 18.20 4.73
C LEU A 225 -23.25 17.87 6.20
N PRO A 226 -22.25 17.50 7.00
CA PRO A 226 -22.46 17.25 8.42
C PRO A 226 -22.91 18.54 9.12
N LYS A 227 -23.95 18.44 9.94
CA LYS A 227 -24.44 19.56 10.75
C LYS A 227 -23.64 19.66 12.03
N VAL A 228 -23.06 20.83 12.29
CA VAL A 228 -22.34 21.10 13.54
C VAL A 228 -23.33 21.09 14.69
N ALA A 229 -23.04 20.28 15.73
CA ALA A 229 -23.86 20.17 16.91
C ALA A 229 -24.00 21.53 17.65
N PRO A 230 -25.16 21.84 18.26
CA PRO A 230 -25.37 23.10 18.98
C PRO A 230 -24.40 23.29 20.15
N LYS A 231 -24.09 22.20 20.84
CA LYS A 231 -23.16 22.15 21.97
C LYS A 231 -21.93 21.33 21.60
N SER A 232 -20.77 21.85 21.96
CA SER A 232 -19.51 21.11 21.83
C SER A 232 -19.36 20.10 22.98
N PHE A 233 -18.51 19.09 22.78
CA PHE A 233 -18.20 18.10 23.83
C PHE A 233 -17.79 18.75 25.17
N LYS A 234 -17.02 19.86 25.15
CA LYS A 234 -16.62 20.60 26.36
C LYS A 234 -17.83 21.20 27.08
N GLN A 235 -18.79 21.76 26.34
CA GLN A 235 -19.99 22.34 26.93
C GLN A 235 -20.85 21.25 27.56
N LEU A 236 -21.06 20.14 26.84
CA LEU A 236 -21.76 18.97 27.37
C LEU A 236 -21.07 18.41 28.62
N TYR A 237 -19.75 18.27 28.59
CA TYR A 237 -18.96 17.78 29.72
C TYR A 237 -19.06 18.71 30.94
N ASN A 238 -18.99 20.02 30.74
CA ASN A 238 -19.16 20.97 31.84
C ASN A 238 -20.59 20.94 32.41
N GLU A 239 -21.61 20.80 31.58
CA GLU A 239 -23.00 20.70 32.03
C GLU A 239 -23.29 19.40 32.80
N GLU A 240 -22.64 18.30 32.44
CA GLU A 240 -22.90 16.98 33.00
C GLU A 240 -22.01 16.65 34.22
N PHE A 241 -20.79 17.21 34.29
CA PHE A 241 -19.79 16.85 35.30
C PHE A 241 -19.18 18.05 36.05
N ARG A 242 -19.57 19.28 35.76
CA ARG A 242 -19.17 20.49 36.51
C ARG A 242 -20.41 21.26 36.95
N GLU A 243 -21.14 20.71 37.91
CA GLU A 243 -21.82 21.55 38.89
C GLU A 243 -20.77 21.88 39.97
N ASP A 244 -20.46 23.18 40.06
CA ASP A 244 -19.49 23.92 40.90
C ASP A 244 -17.97 23.75 40.63
#